data_AF-A0A3R7JQJ0-F1
#
_entry.id   AF-A0A3R7JQJ0-F1
#
_cell.length_a   1.000
_cell.length_b   1.000
_cell.length_c   1.000
_cell.angle_alpha   90.00
_cell.angle_beta   90.00
_cell.angle_gamma   90.00
#
_symmetry.space_group_name_H-M   'P 1'
#
loop_
_entity.id
_entity.type
_entity.pdbx_description
1 polymer ?
#
loop_
_entity_poly.entity_id
_entity_poly.type
_entity_poly.pdbx_seq_one_letter_code
_entity_poly.pdbx_strand_id
1 'polypeptide(L)'
;MGDGPTSIYEYANAETDQIRSAFGTGNFTSIQKIPARISNNAVNQARFEQMDENRLAQPKVGKIITKNGLFNQFEFTPSRYSLSDELAHMERLRSEAKRMEISGQEFSSGSDAARLKHEDAFGAANFRYPYLRAPYQDTFEEERHRRWLEEKKLLHGAFVPSGKRPPVDAVTRKLIPQIIQEMHEAIASDWQGFEFFISPAEDENIVVRFSESSIECESGLVAYMNVFCKSHRVPSKYGLHKVAEDWNAKPGDGGLYFVFRPPWVKNRSKDLIVFINNAASPSMPRGKQ
;
A
#
# COMPACT_ATOMS: atom_id res chain seq x y z
N MET A 1 -3.07 8.84 22.24
CA MET A 1 -3.14 7.53 22.92
C MET A 1 -2.48 6.55 21.99
N GLY A 2 -1.39 5.94 22.44
CA GLY A 2 -0.39 5.30 21.57
C GLY A 2 -0.83 3.97 20.99
N ASP A 3 -0.48 3.76 19.72
CA ASP A 3 -0.41 2.45 19.10
C ASP A 3 0.89 1.78 19.56
N GLY A 4 0.75 0.84 20.49
CA GLY A 4 1.81 -0.11 20.79
C GLY A 4 1.92 -1.16 19.68
N PRO A 5 3.10 -1.77 19.48
CA PRO A 5 3.29 -2.80 18.47
C PRO A 5 2.42 -4.02 18.81
N THR A 6 1.53 -4.39 17.89
CA THR A 6 0.68 -5.57 18.00
C THR A 6 1.54 -6.83 18.07
N SER A 7 1.51 -7.45 19.25
CA SER A 7 2.26 -8.65 19.57
C SER A 7 1.81 -9.85 18.74
N ILE A 8 2.80 -10.65 18.35
CA ILE A 8 2.81 -12.03 17.82
C ILE A 8 1.97 -13.10 18.59
N TYR A 9 0.88 -12.73 19.27
CA TYR A 9 -0.05 -13.62 19.96
C TYR A 9 -1.37 -13.76 19.19
N GLU A 10 -1.31 -14.12 17.91
CA GLU A 10 -2.53 -14.29 17.08
C GLU A 10 -3.20 -15.67 17.27
N TYR A 11 -2.58 -16.59 18.03
CA TYR A 11 -2.95 -18.00 17.98
C TYR A 11 -3.89 -18.52 19.08
N ALA A 12 -4.06 -17.84 20.21
CA ALA A 12 -4.80 -18.43 21.34
C ALA A 12 -6.29 -18.02 21.43
N ASN A 13 -6.67 -16.85 20.91
CA ASN A 13 -8.01 -16.26 21.16
C ASN A 13 -8.86 -16.05 19.90
N ALA A 14 -8.38 -16.45 18.72
CA ALA A 14 -9.05 -16.19 17.45
C ALA A 14 -10.48 -16.73 17.39
N GLU A 15 -10.74 -17.92 17.95
CA GLU A 15 -12.09 -18.51 17.97
C GLU A 15 -13.03 -17.72 18.89
N THR A 16 -12.55 -17.31 20.06
CA THR A 16 -13.32 -16.54 21.05
C THR A 16 -13.72 -15.18 20.48
N ASP A 17 -12.79 -14.51 19.80
CA ASP A 17 -13.03 -13.21 19.17
C ASP A 17 -14.00 -13.33 18.00
N GLN A 18 -13.95 -14.43 17.24
CA GLN A 18 -14.90 -14.70 16.16
C GLN A 18 -16.31 -14.97 16.67
N ILE A 19 -16.45 -15.74 17.77
CA ILE A 19 -17.74 -15.94 18.43
C ILE A 19 -18.27 -14.60 18.92
N ARG A 20 -17.47 -13.81 19.64
CA ARG A 20 -17.88 -12.49 20.16
C ARG A 20 -18.27 -11.54 19.04
N SER A 21 -17.53 -11.55 17.94
CA SER A 21 -17.79 -10.76 16.73
C SER A 21 -19.15 -11.07 16.12
N ALA A 22 -19.54 -12.35 16.04
CA ALA A 22 -20.82 -12.74 15.45
C ALA A 22 -22.03 -12.28 16.26
N PHE A 23 -21.90 -12.18 17.58
CA PHE A 23 -22.95 -11.66 18.46
C PHE A 23 -22.91 -10.13 18.61
N GLY A 24 -21.91 -9.44 18.05
CA GLY A 24 -21.79 -7.99 18.08
C GLY A 24 -22.70 -7.31 17.07
N THR A 25 -23.35 -6.22 17.47
CA THR A 25 -24.12 -5.37 16.54
C THR A 25 -23.17 -4.62 15.60
N GLY A 26 -23.51 -4.55 14.31
CA GLY A 26 -22.71 -3.85 13.30
C GLY A 26 -21.56 -4.67 12.69
N ASN A 27 -21.53 -5.99 12.91
CA ASN A 27 -20.59 -6.90 12.26
C ASN A 27 -21.22 -7.63 11.06
N PHE A 28 -20.39 -8.09 10.13
CA PHE A 28 -20.78 -8.83 8.93
C PHE A 28 -20.64 -10.36 9.08
N THR A 29 -20.25 -10.83 10.27
CA THR A 29 -20.16 -12.25 10.60
C THR A 29 -21.54 -12.81 10.98
N SER A 30 -22.11 -13.66 10.11
CA SER A 30 -23.42 -14.26 10.35
C SER A 30 -23.36 -15.33 11.44
N ILE A 31 -24.18 -15.18 12.49
CA ILE A 31 -24.34 -16.17 13.58
C ILE A 31 -24.75 -17.54 13.03
N GLN A 32 -25.49 -17.59 11.91
CA GLN A 32 -25.94 -18.84 11.30
C GLN A 32 -24.78 -19.74 10.83
N LYS A 33 -23.59 -19.17 10.65
CA LYS A 33 -22.41 -19.88 10.14
C LYS A 33 -21.48 -20.36 11.24
N ILE A 34 -21.84 -20.15 12.51
CA ILE A 34 -21.15 -20.75 13.65
C ILE A 34 -21.75 -22.15 13.89
N PRO A 35 -20.91 -23.18 14.15
CA PRO A 35 -21.39 -24.53 14.42
C PRO A 35 -22.26 -24.55 15.70
N ALA A 36 -23.40 -25.23 15.64
CA ALA A 36 -24.34 -25.35 16.77
C ALA A 36 -23.75 -26.09 17.99
N ARG A 37 -22.73 -26.93 17.77
CA ARG A 37 -21.97 -27.59 18.82
C ARG A 37 -20.52 -27.11 18.74
N ILE A 38 -20.07 -26.39 19.76
CA ILE A 38 -18.71 -25.85 19.83
C ILE A 38 -17.79 -26.96 20.36
N SER A 39 -16.97 -27.53 19.49
CA SER A 39 -15.84 -28.40 19.85
C SER A 39 -14.52 -27.69 19.53
N ASN A 40 -13.40 -28.24 20.02
CA ASN A 40 -12.07 -27.69 19.76
C ASN A 40 -11.86 -27.48 18.24
N ASN A 41 -11.47 -26.27 17.84
CA ASN A 41 -11.18 -25.88 16.46
C ASN A 41 -12.37 -25.87 15.49
N ALA A 42 -13.61 -26.09 15.97
CA ALA A 42 -14.78 -26.19 15.11
C ALA A 42 -15.16 -24.85 14.46
N VAL A 43 -14.91 -23.73 15.15
CA VAL A 43 -15.24 -22.40 14.67
C VAL A 43 -14.28 -21.99 13.55
N ASN A 44 -12.99 -22.28 13.71
CA ASN A 44 -12.00 -22.10 12.66
C ASN A 44 -12.30 -22.97 11.44
N GLN A 45 -12.68 -24.23 11.64
CA GLN A 45 -13.03 -25.12 10.53
C GLN A 45 -14.22 -24.59 9.73
N ALA A 46 -15.31 -24.21 10.40
CA ALA A 46 -16.49 -23.62 9.76
C ALA A 46 -16.14 -22.31 9.01
N ARG A 47 -15.21 -21.51 9.54
CA ARG A 47 -14.69 -20.32 8.86
C ARG A 47 -13.96 -20.68 7.56
N PHE A 48 -13.09 -21.68 7.59
CA PHE A 48 -12.34 -22.11 6.41
C PHE A 48 -13.28 -22.70 5.34
N GLU A 49 -14.24 -23.51 5.75
CA GLU A 49 -15.27 -24.06 4.86
C GLU A 49 -16.07 -22.92 4.21
N GLN A 50 -16.49 -21.91 4.98
CA GLN A 50 -17.16 -20.73 4.44
C GLN A 50 -16.27 -19.95 3.45
N MET A 51 -14.98 -19.78 3.76
CA MET A 51 -14.04 -19.11 2.85
C MET A 51 -13.91 -19.88 1.54
N ASP A 52 -13.91 -21.21 1.60
CA ASP A 52 -13.83 -22.06 0.42
C ASP A 52 -15.13 -22.06 -0.39
N GLU A 53 -16.29 -22.15 0.28
CA GLU A 53 -17.61 -21.98 -0.35
C GLU A 53 -17.72 -20.63 -1.06
N ASN A 54 -17.30 -19.53 -0.42
CA ASN A 54 -17.28 -18.21 -1.04
C ASN A 54 -16.35 -18.17 -2.26
N ARG A 55 -15.20 -18.86 -2.20
CA ARG A 55 -14.24 -18.94 -3.31
C ARG A 55 -14.79 -19.73 -4.49
N LEU A 56 -15.53 -20.81 -4.21
CA LEU A 56 -16.13 -21.69 -5.24
C LEU A 56 -17.43 -21.11 -5.81
N ALA A 57 -18.23 -20.42 -4.98
CA ALA A 57 -19.50 -19.82 -5.36
C ALA A 57 -19.33 -18.49 -6.12
N GLN A 58 -18.16 -17.84 -6.02
CA GLN A 58 -17.81 -16.74 -6.92
C GLN A 58 -17.67 -17.32 -8.33
N PRO A 59 -18.57 -16.98 -9.28
CA PRO A 59 -18.30 -17.31 -10.68
C PRO A 59 -16.93 -16.73 -11.01
N LYS A 60 -16.09 -17.47 -11.75
CA LYS A 60 -14.80 -16.98 -12.24
C LYS A 60 -15.04 -15.84 -13.25
N VAL A 61 -15.55 -14.70 -12.80
CA VAL A 61 -15.80 -13.51 -13.61
C VAL A 61 -14.53 -12.68 -13.65
N GLY A 62 -13.42 -13.34 -13.97
CA GLY A 62 -12.40 -12.72 -14.80
C GLY A 62 -12.91 -12.72 -16.22
N LYS A 63 -13.93 -11.92 -16.53
CA LYS A 63 -14.10 -11.48 -17.92
C LYS A 63 -12.82 -10.72 -18.23
N ILE A 64 -11.94 -11.32 -19.01
CA ILE A 64 -10.82 -10.61 -19.62
C ILE A 64 -11.47 -9.45 -20.37
N ILE A 65 -11.30 -8.23 -19.84
CA ILE A 65 -11.80 -7.01 -20.46
C ILE A 65 -10.95 -6.79 -21.71
N THR A 66 -11.36 -7.33 -22.84
CA THR A 66 -10.97 -6.82 -24.16
C THR A 66 -12.16 -6.07 -24.74
N LYS A 67 -12.47 -4.91 -24.14
CA LYS A 67 -13.61 -4.08 -24.59
C LYS A 67 -13.49 -3.59 -26.04
N ASN A 68 -12.33 -3.74 -26.71
CA ASN A 68 -12.13 -3.25 -28.08
C ASN A 68 -11.47 -4.27 -29.04
N GLY A 69 -11.52 -5.59 -28.81
CA GLY A 69 -11.01 -6.56 -29.79
C GLY A 69 -9.54 -6.37 -30.22
N LEU A 70 -8.72 -5.74 -29.36
CA LEU A 70 -7.35 -5.34 -29.70
C LEU A 70 -6.29 -6.39 -29.38
N PHE A 71 -6.69 -7.50 -28.74
CA PHE A 71 -5.82 -8.64 -28.51
C PHE A 71 -6.48 -9.89 -29.09
N ASN A 72 -5.89 -10.40 -30.17
CA ASN A 72 -6.19 -11.75 -30.66
C ASN A 72 -5.90 -12.74 -29.54
N GLN A 73 -6.81 -13.68 -29.30
CA GLN A 73 -6.48 -14.88 -28.53
C GLN A 73 -5.32 -15.55 -29.27
N PHE A 74 -4.11 -15.45 -28.73
CA PHE A 74 -2.98 -16.15 -29.30
C PHE A 74 -3.12 -17.61 -28.90
N GLU A 75 -2.99 -18.49 -29.89
CA GLU A 75 -2.81 -19.91 -29.63
C GLU A 75 -1.46 -20.06 -28.93
N PHE A 76 -1.46 -20.57 -27.69
CA PHE A 76 -0.23 -20.85 -26.98
C PHE A 76 0.55 -21.87 -27.80
N THR A 77 1.61 -21.41 -28.45
CA THR A 77 2.54 -22.29 -29.17
C THR A 77 3.69 -22.58 -28.20
N PRO A 78 3.81 -23.82 -27.69
CA PRO A 78 4.88 -24.17 -26.77
C PRO A 78 6.23 -23.85 -27.41
N SER A 79 7.06 -23.14 -26.66
CA SER A 79 8.41 -22.81 -27.11
C SER A 79 9.26 -24.08 -27.17
N ARG A 80 10.27 -24.15 -28.06
CA ARG A 80 11.23 -25.27 -28.07
C ARG A 80 11.94 -25.48 -26.72
N TYR A 81 11.93 -24.47 -25.86
CA TYR A 81 12.49 -24.51 -24.51
C TYR A 81 11.52 -25.10 -23.45
N SER A 82 10.23 -25.29 -23.73
CA SER A 82 9.30 -25.97 -22.80
C SER A 82 9.36 -27.50 -22.90
N LEU A 83 9.99 -28.03 -23.96
CA LEU A 83 10.07 -29.47 -24.22
C LEU A 83 10.86 -30.21 -23.13
N SER A 84 11.91 -29.61 -22.58
CA SER A 84 12.68 -30.23 -21.48
C SER A 84 11.84 -30.37 -20.21
N ASP A 85 11.04 -29.36 -19.91
CA ASP A 85 10.20 -29.33 -18.71
C ASP A 85 9.03 -30.31 -18.85
N GLU A 86 8.46 -30.41 -20.06
CA GLU A 86 7.44 -31.41 -20.39
C GLU A 86 8.00 -32.84 -20.30
N LEU A 87 9.20 -33.09 -20.82
CA LEU A 87 9.84 -34.42 -20.71
C LEU A 87 10.14 -34.79 -19.26
N ALA A 88 10.66 -33.85 -18.47
CA ALA A 88 10.94 -34.07 -17.04
C ALA A 88 9.64 -34.32 -16.25
N HIS A 89 8.58 -33.59 -16.57
CA HIS A 89 7.26 -33.81 -15.96
C HIS A 89 6.69 -35.19 -16.32
N MET A 90 6.78 -35.58 -17.59
CA MET A 90 6.35 -36.89 -18.07
C MET A 90 7.16 -38.04 -17.47
N GLU A 91 8.48 -37.87 -17.31
CA GLU A 91 9.34 -38.84 -16.64
C GLU A 91 8.96 -39.01 -15.17
N ARG A 92 8.70 -37.89 -14.47
CA ARG A 92 8.23 -37.93 -13.07
C ARG A 92 6.93 -38.71 -12.95
N LEU A 93 5.92 -38.38 -13.75
CA LEU A 93 4.64 -39.09 -13.76
C LEU A 93 4.80 -40.59 -14.09
N ARG A 94 5.65 -40.94 -15.05
CA ARG A 94 5.94 -42.34 -15.39
C ARG A 94 6.62 -43.08 -14.24
N SER A 95 7.57 -42.43 -13.56
CA SER A 95 8.24 -43.03 -12.39
C SER A 95 7.28 -43.21 -11.21
N GLU A 96 6.40 -42.24 -10.95
CA GLU A 96 5.34 -42.33 -9.94
C GLU A 96 4.34 -43.46 -10.29
N ALA A 97 3.88 -43.52 -11.54
CA ALA A 97 2.99 -44.58 -12.01
C ALA A 97 3.63 -45.97 -11.89
N LYS A 98 4.90 -46.11 -12.26
CA LYS A 98 5.64 -47.38 -12.14
C LYS A 98 5.86 -47.79 -10.68
N ARG A 99 6.10 -46.82 -9.78
CA ARG A 99 6.16 -47.08 -8.34
C ARG A 99 4.82 -47.56 -7.79
N MET A 100 3.72 -46.93 -8.21
CA MET A 100 2.37 -47.34 -7.83
C MET A 100 2.00 -48.72 -8.38
N GLU A 101 2.40 -49.04 -9.61
CA GLU A 101 2.18 -50.36 -10.23
C GLU A 101 2.93 -51.48 -9.50
N ILE A 102 4.18 -51.24 -9.08
CA ILE A 102 5.02 -52.26 -8.46
C ILE A 102 4.62 -52.54 -7.00
N SER A 103 4.44 -51.51 -6.16
CA SER A 103 4.25 -51.71 -4.72
C SER A 103 3.01 -51.05 -4.12
N GLY A 104 2.31 -50.17 -4.84
CA GLY A 104 1.13 -49.43 -4.34
C GLY A 104 1.36 -48.54 -3.10
N GLN A 105 2.55 -48.62 -2.48
CA GLN A 105 2.99 -47.89 -1.32
C GLN A 105 4.33 -47.22 -1.62
N GLU A 106 4.60 -46.11 -0.93
CA GLU A 106 5.89 -45.45 -1.02
C GLU A 106 7.00 -46.39 -0.56
N PHE A 107 8.16 -46.33 -1.24
CA PHE A 107 9.29 -47.16 -0.88
C PHE A 107 9.78 -46.77 0.52
N SER A 108 9.58 -47.66 1.48
CA SER A 108 10.19 -47.59 2.80
C SER A 108 11.34 -48.59 2.85
N SER A 109 12.57 -48.14 3.06
CA SER A 109 13.68 -49.04 3.36
C SER A 109 13.37 -49.80 4.66
N GLY A 110 13.02 -51.08 4.54
CA GLY A 110 12.73 -51.93 5.69
C GLY A 110 14.03 -52.36 6.38
N SER A 111 14.53 -51.53 7.29
CA SER A 111 15.53 -51.93 8.30
C SER A 111 15.76 -50.80 9.30
N ASP A 112 14.91 -50.70 10.32
CA ASP A 112 15.39 -50.27 11.63
C ASP A 112 15.67 -51.54 12.44
N ALA A 113 16.76 -52.24 12.09
CA ALA A 113 17.24 -53.33 12.91
C ALA A 113 17.67 -52.76 14.28
N ALA A 114 17.09 -53.26 15.36
CA ALA A 114 17.50 -52.88 16.72
C ALA A 114 18.96 -53.33 16.94
N ARG A 115 19.86 -52.36 17.12
CA ARG A 115 21.31 -52.58 17.20
C ARG A 115 21.71 -53.36 18.47
N LEU A 116 22.63 -54.31 18.33
CA LEU A 116 23.20 -55.07 19.45
C LEU A 116 24.38 -54.32 20.11
N LYS A 117 24.68 -54.61 21.38
CA LYS A 117 25.67 -53.89 22.21
C LYS A 117 27.11 -53.87 21.63
N HIS A 118 27.44 -54.80 20.75
CA HIS A 118 28.78 -55.00 20.17
C HIS A 118 28.86 -54.62 18.69
N GLU A 119 27.77 -54.11 18.11
CA GLU A 119 27.78 -53.60 16.74
C GLU A 119 28.30 -52.17 16.72
N ASP A 120 29.16 -51.90 15.74
CA ASP A 120 29.80 -50.60 15.56
C ASP A 120 28.74 -49.53 15.28
N ALA A 121 28.88 -48.37 15.94
CA ALA A 121 27.87 -47.33 15.97
C ALA A 121 27.87 -46.43 14.71
N PHE A 122 28.83 -46.60 13.79
CA PHE A 122 28.83 -45.94 12.48
C PHE A 122 27.50 -46.23 11.75
N GLY A 123 26.64 -45.22 11.65
CA GLY A 123 25.33 -45.32 10.98
C GLY A 123 24.09 -45.04 11.83
N ALA A 124 24.19 -44.85 13.15
CA ALA A 124 23.01 -44.39 13.93
C ALA A 124 22.85 -42.88 13.77
N ALA A 125 21.66 -42.46 13.34
CA ALA A 125 21.29 -41.03 13.24
C ALA A 125 21.52 -40.24 14.54
N ASN A 126 21.48 -40.93 15.69
CA ASN A 126 21.54 -40.33 17.02
C ASN A 126 22.89 -40.53 17.73
N PHE A 127 23.84 -41.27 17.14
CA PHE A 127 25.14 -41.50 17.76
C PHE A 127 26.11 -40.39 17.37
N ARG A 128 26.52 -39.57 18.34
CA ARG A 128 27.42 -38.43 18.14
C ARG A 128 28.73 -38.70 18.86
N TYR A 129 29.84 -38.78 18.12
CA TYR A 129 31.16 -38.98 18.74
C TYR A 129 31.49 -37.82 19.69
N PRO A 130 32.06 -38.09 20.88
CA PRO A 130 32.36 -37.06 21.88
C PRO A 130 33.29 -35.94 21.38
N TYR A 131 34.12 -36.21 20.38
CA TYR A 131 35.03 -35.24 19.77
C TYR A 131 34.41 -34.46 18.59
N LEU A 132 33.21 -34.83 18.12
CA LEU A 132 32.43 -34.11 17.10
C LEU A 132 31.38 -33.21 17.77
N ARG A 133 31.83 -32.21 18.54
CA ARG A 133 30.93 -31.26 19.23
C ARG A 133 30.16 -30.33 18.28
N ALA A 134 30.54 -30.27 17.00
CA ALA A 134 29.76 -29.79 15.86
C ALA A 134 30.26 -30.54 14.61
N PRO A 135 29.39 -31.00 13.68
CA PRO A 135 29.81 -31.98 12.69
C PRO A 135 30.88 -31.44 11.72
N TYR A 136 30.80 -30.20 11.27
CA TYR A 136 31.83 -29.51 10.49
C TYR A 136 31.66 -27.99 10.68
N GLN A 137 32.74 -27.20 10.56
CA GLN A 137 32.62 -25.73 10.39
C GLN A 137 31.81 -25.37 9.13
N ASP A 138 31.73 -26.31 8.18
CA ASP A 138 31.05 -26.17 6.89
C ASP A 138 29.58 -25.83 6.99
N THR A 139 28.83 -26.25 8.03
CA THR A 139 27.40 -25.93 8.07
C THR A 139 27.16 -24.42 8.16
N PHE A 140 28.04 -23.68 8.85
CA PHE A 140 27.96 -22.23 8.90
C PHE A 140 28.35 -21.58 7.58
N GLU A 141 29.34 -22.16 6.87
CA GLU A 141 29.79 -21.66 5.57
C GLU A 141 28.77 -21.95 4.46
N GLU A 142 28.14 -23.13 4.48
CA GLU A 142 27.03 -23.53 3.61
C GLU A 142 25.80 -22.64 3.82
N GLU A 143 25.42 -22.39 5.08
CA GLU A 143 24.33 -21.47 5.40
C GLU A 143 24.62 -20.05 4.94
N ARG A 144 25.87 -19.60 5.10
CA ARG A 144 26.33 -18.28 4.63
C ARG A 144 26.32 -18.21 3.11
N HIS A 145 26.79 -19.26 2.43
CA HIS A 145 26.78 -19.34 0.97
C HIS A 145 25.36 -19.39 0.42
N ARG A 146 24.45 -20.12 1.07
CA ARG A 146 23.02 -20.16 0.74
C ARG A 146 22.37 -18.78 0.87
N ARG A 147 22.61 -18.06 1.97
CA ARG A 147 22.12 -16.68 2.16
C ARG A 147 22.68 -15.74 1.09
N TRP A 148 23.97 -15.85 0.79
CA TRP A 148 24.62 -15.05 -0.24
C TRP A 148 24.02 -15.31 -1.64
N LEU A 149 23.73 -16.57 -1.98
CA LEU A 149 23.04 -16.92 -3.22
C LEU A 149 21.60 -16.39 -3.25
N GLU A 150 20.87 -16.45 -2.15
CA GLU A 150 19.51 -15.88 -2.04
C GLU A 150 19.51 -14.36 -2.20
N GLU A 151 20.47 -13.67 -1.59
CA GLU A 151 20.67 -12.22 -1.75
C GLU A 151 21.08 -11.85 -3.18
N LYS A 152 21.89 -12.69 -3.85
CA LYS A 152 22.31 -12.45 -5.24
C LYS A 152 21.22 -12.75 -6.28
N LYS A 153 20.22 -13.59 -5.95
CA LYS A 153 19.02 -13.80 -6.79
C LYS A 153 18.15 -12.54 -6.86
N LEU A 154 18.21 -11.67 -5.86
CA LEU A 154 17.65 -10.33 -5.91
C LEU A 154 18.59 -9.41 -6.72
N LEU A 155 18.57 -9.55 -8.06
CA LEU A 155 19.34 -8.68 -8.98
C LEU A 155 19.01 -7.18 -8.80
N HIS A 156 17.86 -6.89 -8.21
CA HIS A 156 17.33 -5.56 -7.96
C HIS A 156 16.66 -5.64 -6.59
N GLY A 157 16.84 -4.59 -5.77
CA GLY A 157 16.07 -4.43 -4.54
C GLY A 157 14.57 -4.43 -4.83
N ALA A 158 13.73 -4.42 -3.78
CA ALA A 158 12.29 -4.26 -3.94
C ALA A 158 12.01 -3.15 -4.97
N PHE A 159 11.19 -3.44 -5.98
CA PHE A 159 10.85 -2.47 -7.02
C PHE A 159 10.35 -1.20 -6.33
N VAL A 160 11.17 -0.15 -6.37
CA VAL A 160 10.76 1.19 -5.95
C VAL A 160 10.27 1.85 -7.22
N PRO A 161 8.94 2.02 -7.42
CA PRO A 161 8.45 2.81 -8.52
C PRO A 161 9.16 4.16 -8.45
N SER A 162 9.72 4.63 -9.57
CA SER A 162 10.33 5.95 -9.66
C SER A 162 9.43 6.95 -8.94
N GLY A 163 9.93 7.55 -7.85
CA GLY A 163 9.10 8.28 -6.88
C GLY A 163 8.14 9.26 -7.53
N LYS A 164 6.99 9.51 -6.88
CA LYS A 164 5.83 10.31 -7.33
C LYS A 164 6.23 11.39 -8.36
N ARG A 165 6.29 11.02 -9.64
CA ARG A 165 6.43 12.02 -10.69
C ARG A 165 5.14 12.83 -10.66
N PRO A 166 5.22 14.18 -10.66
CA PRO A 166 4.01 14.97 -10.82
C PRO A 166 3.29 14.47 -12.10
N PRO A 167 1.95 14.39 -12.08
CA PRO A 167 1.19 13.98 -13.25
C PRO A 167 1.64 14.73 -14.51
N VAL A 168 1.57 14.10 -15.68
CA VAL A 168 1.95 14.74 -16.95
C VAL A 168 1.16 16.04 -17.18
N ASP A 169 -0.07 16.11 -16.64
CA ASP A 169 -0.95 17.29 -16.65
C ASP A 169 -0.83 18.17 -15.39
N ALA A 170 0.29 18.09 -14.66
CA ALA A 170 0.50 18.93 -13.50
C ALA A 170 0.49 20.41 -13.91
N VAL A 171 -0.30 21.21 -13.19
CA VAL A 171 -0.35 22.66 -13.41
C VAL A 171 1.04 23.24 -13.11
N THR A 172 1.61 23.93 -14.08
CA THR A 172 2.96 24.53 -13.96
C THR A 172 2.88 26.05 -13.92
N ARG A 173 3.96 26.69 -13.45
CA ARG A 173 4.14 28.15 -13.44
C ARG A 173 3.89 28.83 -14.79
N LYS A 174 4.08 28.10 -15.89
CA LYS A 174 3.84 28.62 -17.24
C LYS A 174 2.37 28.96 -17.50
N LEU A 175 1.45 28.40 -16.71
CA LEU A 175 0.01 28.61 -16.85
C LEU A 175 -0.51 29.84 -16.09
N ILE A 176 0.34 30.57 -15.35
CA ILE A 176 -0.08 31.76 -14.58
C ILE A 176 -0.88 32.77 -15.43
N PRO A 177 -0.44 33.17 -16.64
CA PRO A 177 -1.20 34.12 -17.45
C PRO A 177 -2.60 33.60 -17.81
N GLN A 178 -2.72 32.30 -18.11
CA GLN A 178 -3.99 31.67 -18.42
C GLN A 178 -4.91 31.59 -17.19
N ILE A 179 -4.34 31.30 -16.01
CA ILE A 179 -5.10 31.28 -14.74
C ILE A 179 -5.67 32.66 -14.45
N ILE A 180 -4.85 33.71 -14.58
CA ILE A 180 -5.27 35.09 -14.35
C ILE A 180 -6.39 35.48 -15.30
N GLN A 181 -6.27 35.15 -16.59
CA GLN A 181 -7.30 35.43 -17.58
C GLN A 181 -8.62 34.71 -17.24
N GLU A 182 -8.58 33.39 -16.97
CA GLU A 182 -9.79 32.63 -16.65
C GLU A 182 -10.43 33.05 -15.33
N MET A 183 -9.63 33.47 -14.34
CA MET A 183 -10.15 34.03 -13.09
C MET A 183 -10.81 35.38 -13.33
N HIS A 184 -10.19 36.24 -14.15
CA HIS A 184 -10.74 37.54 -14.48
C HIS A 184 -12.07 37.42 -15.21
N GLU A 185 -12.15 36.57 -16.23
CA GLU A 185 -13.40 36.29 -16.97
C GLU A 185 -14.51 35.78 -16.04
N ALA A 186 -14.18 34.87 -15.11
CA ALA A 186 -15.15 34.32 -14.17
C ALA A 186 -15.68 35.38 -13.19
N ILE A 187 -14.78 36.16 -12.58
CA ILE A 187 -15.18 37.19 -11.62
C ILE A 187 -15.92 38.33 -12.32
N ALA A 188 -15.49 38.75 -13.52
CA ALA A 188 -16.16 39.79 -14.30
C ALA A 188 -17.58 39.39 -14.72
N SER A 189 -17.82 38.10 -15.01
CA SER A 189 -19.15 37.58 -15.34
C SER A 189 -20.12 37.70 -14.15
N ASP A 190 -19.65 37.37 -12.95
CA ASP A 190 -20.47 37.33 -11.74
C ASP A 190 -20.60 38.71 -11.07
N TRP A 191 -19.58 39.57 -11.18
CA TRP A 191 -19.49 40.91 -10.59
C TRP A 191 -19.30 41.99 -11.65
N GLN A 192 -20.30 42.15 -12.50
CA GLN A 192 -20.30 43.15 -13.56
C GLN A 192 -20.29 44.57 -12.96
N GLY A 193 -19.35 45.41 -13.39
CA GLY A 193 -19.26 46.82 -12.98
C GLY A 193 -18.40 47.11 -11.76
N PHE A 194 -17.78 46.10 -11.15
CA PHE A 194 -16.81 46.30 -10.05
C PHE A 194 -15.39 46.41 -10.59
N GLU A 195 -14.60 47.32 -10.01
CA GLU A 195 -13.17 47.45 -10.35
C GLU A 195 -12.35 46.48 -9.48
N PHE A 196 -11.77 45.49 -10.14
CA PHE A 196 -10.86 44.54 -9.52
C PHE A 196 -9.61 44.29 -10.37
N PHE A 197 -8.52 43.94 -9.71
CA PHE A 197 -7.24 43.66 -10.33
C PHE A 197 -6.74 42.29 -9.87
N ILE A 198 -6.27 41.49 -10.82
CA ILE A 198 -5.64 40.19 -10.54
C ILE A 198 -4.18 40.26 -10.96
N SER A 199 -3.28 40.08 -10.01
CA SER A 199 -1.84 40.11 -10.27
C SER A 199 -1.12 38.95 -9.57
N PRO A 200 -0.01 38.47 -10.15
CA PRO A 200 0.91 37.59 -9.44
C PRO A 200 1.71 38.41 -8.42
N ALA A 201 1.82 37.91 -7.19
CA ALA A 201 2.70 38.45 -6.16
C ALA A 201 4.14 37.90 -6.31
N GLU A 202 5.08 38.50 -5.58
CA GLU A 202 6.51 38.12 -5.59
C GLU A 202 6.74 36.67 -5.13
N ASP A 203 5.85 36.15 -4.29
CA ASP A 203 5.86 34.79 -3.76
C ASP A 203 5.15 33.77 -4.67
N GLU A 204 4.86 34.16 -5.91
CA GLU A 204 4.14 33.37 -6.92
C GLU A 204 2.69 33.04 -6.54
N ASN A 205 2.14 33.68 -5.49
CA ASN A 205 0.71 33.63 -5.22
C ASN A 205 -0.07 34.54 -6.18
N ILE A 206 -1.35 34.24 -6.37
CA ILE A 206 -2.25 35.02 -7.21
C ILE A 206 -3.12 35.87 -6.28
N VAL A 207 -3.05 37.18 -6.46
CA VAL A 207 -3.72 38.15 -5.63
C VAL A 207 -4.88 38.76 -6.42
N VAL A 208 -6.07 38.76 -5.82
CA VAL A 208 -7.25 39.46 -6.32
C VAL A 208 -7.49 40.65 -5.40
N ARG A 209 -7.35 41.85 -5.94
CA ARG A 209 -7.60 43.12 -5.26
C ARG A 209 -8.92 43.72 -5.75
N PHE A 210 -9.84 44.00 -4.84
CA PHE A 210 -11.02 44.80 -5.12
C PHE A 210 -10.84 46.22 -4.58
N SER A 211 -11.34 47.21 -5.30
CA SER A 211 -11.35 48.59 -4.81
C SER A 211 -12.39 48.76 -3.70
N GLU A 212 -11.99 49.23 -2.51
CA GLU A 212 -12.90 49.42 -1.36
C GLU A 212 -14.03 50.41 -1.68
N SER A 213 -13.78 51.40 -2.55
CA SER A 213 -14.80 52.37 -2.98
C SER A 213 -15.89 51.78 -3.86
N SER A 214 -15.61 50.66 -4.53
CA SER A 214 -16.59 49.97 -5.39
C SER A 214 -17.46 48.99 -4.62
N ILE A 215 -17.09 48.61 -3.40
CA ILE A 215 -17.73 47.53 -2.64
C ILE A 215 -18.88 48.09 -1.78
N GLU A 216 -20.11 47.66 -2.07
CA GLU A 216 -21.27 48.01 -1.24
C GLU A 216 -21.32 47.18 0.06
N CYS A 217 -20.87 45.91 0.01
CA CYS A 217 -20.95 44.99 1.14
C CYS A 217 -19.73 44.04 1.19
N GLU A 218 -18.82 44.29 2.13
CA GLU A 218 -17.62 43.47 2.33
C GLU A 218 -17.96 42.01 2.71
N SER A 219 -18.94 41.81 3.59
CA SER A 219 -19.32 40.46 4.05
C SER A 219 -19.87 39.60 2.91
N GLY A 220 -20.61 40.20 1.97
CA GLY A 220 -21.09 39.54 0.76
C GLY A 220 -19.96 39.11 -0.17
N LEU A 221 -18.98 40.00 -0.39
CA LEU A 221 -17.81 39.69 -1.20
C LEU A 221 -16.96 38.57 -0.59
N VAL A 222 -16.74 38.59 0.73
CA VAL A 222 -16.01 37.53 1.45
C VAL A 222 -16.75 36.19 1.33
N ALA A 223 -18.08 36.18 1.50
CA ALA A 223 -18.89 34.97 1.33
C ALA A 223 -18.79 34.43 -0.10
N TYR A 224 -18.91 35.30 -1.10
CA TYR A 224 -18.73 34.95 -2.51
C TYR A 224 -17.34 34.34 -2.76
N MET A 225 -16.27 35.01 -2.34
CA MET A 225 -14.90 34.52 -2.58
C MET A 225 -14.62 33.18 -1.88
N ASN A 226 -15.25 32.94 -0.72
CA ASN A 226 -15.17 31.64 -0.04
C ASN A 226 -15.87 30.52 -0.84
N VAL A 227 -17.00 30.82 -1.48
CA VAL A 227 -17.69 29.89 -2.38
C VAL A 227 -16.85 29.69 -3.65
N PHE A 228 -16.40 30.78 -4.27
CA PHE A 228 -15.57 30.76 -5.47
C PHE A 228 -14.34 29.86 -5.29
N CYS A 229 -13.59 30.01 -4.20
CA CYS A 229 -12.42 29.19 -3.92
C CYS A 229 -12.73 27.69 -3.74
N LYS A 230 -13.93 27.34 -3.25
CA LYS A 230 -14.30 25.96 -2.92
C LYS A 230 -14.97 25.21 -4.07
N SER A 231 -15.84 25.88 -4.82
CA SER A 231 -16.74 25.22 -5.78
C SER A 231 -16.56 25.66 -7.22
N HIS A 232 -15.87 26.77 -7.50
CA HIS A 232 -15.76 27.26 -8.87
C HIS A 232 -14.77 26.42 -9.69
N ARG A 233 -15.09 26.23 -10.98
CA ARG A 233 -14.30 25.38 -11.90
C ARG A 233 -12.84 25.80 -12.00
N VAL A 234 -12.55 27.10 -11.92
CA VAL A 234 -11.21 27.65 -12.16
C VAL A 234 -10.24 27.27 -11.02
N PRO A 235 -10.53 27.57 -9.73
CA PRO A 235 -9.72 27.06 -8.62
C PRO A 235 -9.56 25.55 -8.61
N SER A 236 -10.61 24.77 -8.91
CA SER A 236 -10.54 23.31 -8.94
C SER A 236 -9.69 22.77 -10.09
N LYS A 237 -9.80 23.34 -11.30
CA LYS A 237 -9.02 22.98 -12.49
C LYS A 237 -7.52 23.19 -12.26
N TYR A 238 -7.16 24.28 -11.59
CA TYR A 238 -5.77 24.67 -11.38
C TYR A 238 -5.19 24.25 -10.02
N GLY A 239 -5.99 23.61 -9.16
CA GLY A 239 -5.57 23.20 -7.81
C GLY A 239 -5.21 24.37 -6.91
N LEU A 240 -5.90 25.51 -7.04
CA LEU A 240 -5.64 26.71 -6.24
C LEU A 240 -6.21 26.55 -4.82
N HIS A 241 -5.45 27.01 -3.83
CA HIS A 241 -5.82 26.95 -2.43
C HIS A 241 -5.93 28.34 -1.81
N LYS A 242 -6.91 28.53 -0.93
CA LYS A 242 -7.04 29.73 -0.11
C LYS A 242 -5.82 29.91 0.82
N VAL A 243 -5.22 31.10 0.81
CA VAL A 243 -4.26 31.53 1.83
C VAL A 243 -5.04 32.24 2.92
N ALA A 244 -5.17 31.62 4.11
CA ALA A 244 -5.98 32.17 5.20
C ALA A 244 -5.35 33.42 5.85
N GLU A 245 -4.01 33.52 5.81
CA GLU A 245 -3.23 34.62 6.39
C GLU A 245 -3.54 35.97 5.71
N ASP A 246 -3.60 35.96 4.38
CA ASP A 246 -3.83 37.15 3.56
C ASP A 246 -5.24 37.18 2.94
N TRP A 247 -6.20 36.50 3.56
CA TRP A 247 -7.59 36.49 3.10
C TRP A 247 -8.37 37.64 3.72
N ASN A 248 -9.00 38.47 2.90
CA ASN A 248 -9.70 39.68 3.36
C ASN A 248 -8.75 40.67 4.06
N ALA A 249 -7.50 40.74 3.61
CA ALA A 249 -6.52 41.67 4.17
C ALA A 249 -6.76 43.09 3.65
N LYS A 250 -6.57 44.08 4.54
CA LYS A 250 -6.68 45.52 4.26
C LYS A 250 -5.39 46.22 4.68
N PRO A 251 -4.39 46.35 3.78
CA PRO A 251 -3.12 47.00 4.11
C PRO A 251 -3.22 48.54 4.19
N GLY A 252 -4.41 49.13 4.04
CA GLY A 252 -4.65 50.57 4.22
C GLY A 252 -4.52 51.41 2.94
N ASP A 253 -4.40 50.77 1.78
CA ASP A 253 -4.31 51.35 0.44
C ASP A 253 -5.67 51.45 -0.27
N GLY A 254 -6.77 51.30 0.48
CA GLY A 254 -8.14 51.28 -0.04
C GLY A 254 -8.47 50.06 -0.91
N GLY A 255 -7.72 48.95 -0.77
CA GLY A 255 -7.97 47.69 -1.46
C GLY A 255 -8.33 46.55 -0.51
N LEU A 256 -9.23 45.67 -0.95
CA LEU A 256 -9.52 44.41 -0.29
C LEU A 256 -8.81 43.27 -1.02
N TYR A 257 -8.00 42.49 -0.30
CA TYR A 257 -7.12 41.49 -0.89
C TYR A 257 -7.58 40.06 -0.61
N PHE A 258 -7.57 39.22 -1.66
CA PHE A 258 -7.80 37.78 -1.58
C PHE A 258 -6.68 37.03 -2.28
N VAL A 259 -5.99 36.14 -1.55
CA VAL A 259 -4.81 35.46 -2.06
C VAL A 259 -5.08 33.97 -2.31
N PHE A 260 -4.75 33.52 -3.52
CA PHE A 260 -4.80 32.14 -3.99
C PHE A 260 -3.39 31.59 -4.14
N ARG A 261 -3.18 30.37 -3.64
CA ARG A 261 -1.92 29.64 -3.70
C ARG A 261 -1.98 28.53 -4.73
N PRO A 262 -1.16 28.57 -5.79
CA PRO A 262 -0.99 27.46 -6.71
C PRO A 262 -0.29 26.23 -6.09
N PRO A 263 -0.42 25.03 -6.68
CA PRO A 263 0.08 23.79 -6.09
C PRO A 263 1.61 23.69 -5.99
N TRP A 264 2.37 24.50 -6.74
CA TRP A 264 3.84 24.54 -6.66
C TRP A 264 4.37 25.47 -5.56
N VAL A 265 3.52 26.33 -4.99
CA VAL A 265 3.92 27.24 -3.91
C VAL A 265 3.79 26.51 -2.58
N LYS A 266 4.89 26.40 -1.84
CA LYS A 266 4.92 25.71 -0.55
C LYS A 266 4.15 26.49 0.51
N ASN A 267 3.43 25.78 1.38
CA ASN A 267 2.71 26.43 2.46
C ASN A 267 3.62 26.64 3.67
N ARG A 268 4.11 27.87 3.85
CA ARG A 268 5.00 28.26 4.95
C ARG A 268 4.44 27.89 6.34
N SER A 269 3.13 28.00 6.54
CA SER A 269 2.49 27.68 7.83
C SER A 269 2.32 26.18 8.11
N LYS A 270 2.16 25.33 7.08
CA LYS A 270 2.12 23.86 7.27
C LYS A 270 3.51 23.28 7.49
N ASP A 271 4.52 23.85 6.83
CA ASP A 271 5.89 23.37 6.95
C ASP A 271 6.44 23.57 8.38
N LEU A 272 6.10 24.68 9.05
CA LEU A 272 6.50 24.94 10.44
C LEU A 272 5.98 23.89 11.44
N ILE A 273 4.78 23.34 11.23
CA ILE A 273 4.18 22.33 12.12
C ILE A 273 4.90 20.97 11.98
N VAL A 274 5.43 20.65 10.79
CA VAL A 274 6.16 19.40 10.56
C VAL A 274 7.55 19.44 11.17
N PHE A 275 8.24 20.60 11.14
CA PHE A 275 9.59 20.72 11.71
C PHE A 275 9.64 20.57 13.24
N ILE A 276 8.61 21.02 13.96
CA ILE A 276 8.56 20.91 15.43
C ILE A 276 8.38 19.44 15.86
N ASN A 277 7.59 18.65 15.11
CA ASN A 277 7.35 17.24 15.45
C ASN A 277 8.55 16.32 15.19
N ASN A 278 9.49 16.71 14.32
CA ASN A 278 10.70 15.93 14.03
C ASN A 278 11.92 16.29 14.91
N ALA A 279 11.86 17.38 15.67
CA ALA A 279 12.99 17.82 16.51
C ALA A 279 12.98 17.23 17.94
N ALA A 280 11.92 16.50 18.32
CA ALA A 280 11.73 15.99 19.68
C ALA A 280 12.23 14.54 19.86
N SER A 281 13.52 14.28 19.64
CA SER A 281 14.18 13.12 20.26
C SER A 281 15.72 13.24 20.30
N PRO A 282 16.31 13.90 21.31
CA PRO A 282 17.71 13.70 21.65
C PRO A 282 17.84 12.39 22.46
N SER A 283 18.30 11.31 21.82
CA SER A 283 18.70 10.09 22.51
C SER A 283 19.95 10.35 23.36
N MET A 284 19.81 10.34 24.69
CA MET A 284 20.94 10.36 25.62
C MET A 284 21.72 9.03 25.58
N PRO A 285 23.07 9.05 25.59
CA PRO A 285 23.88 7.84 25.66
C PRO A 285 23.87 7.27 27.09
N ARG A 286 23.52 5.99 27.25
CA ARG A 286 23.64 5.27 28.52
C ARG A 286 25.13 5.08 28.85
N GLY A 287 25.56 5.73 29.94
CA GLY A 287 26.85 5.47 30.59
C GLY A 287 26.91 4.05 31.14
N LYS A 288 28.08 3.44 31.00
CA LYS A 288 28.45 2.17 31.61
C LYS A 288 28.62 2.36 33.12
N GLN A 289 28.03 1.47 33.92
CA GLN A 289 28.56 1.04 35.21
C GLN A 289 28.77 -0.47 35.13
#